data_AF-A0A2S7TZ69-F1
#
_entry.id   AF-A0A2S7TZ69-F1
#
_cell.length_a   1.000
_cell.length_b   1.000
_cell.length_c   1.000
_cell.angle_alpha   90.00
_cell.angle_beta   90.00
_cell.angle_gamma   90.00
#
_symmetry.space_group_name_H-M   'P 1'
#
loop_
_entity.id
_entity.type
_entity.pdbx_description
1 polymer ?
#
loop_
_entity_poly.entity_id
_entity_poly.type
_entity_poly.pdbx_seq_one_letter_code
_entity_poly.pdbx_strand_id
1 'polypeptide(L)' 'MNDLNEASDINDYRYYRKLVGTQKEVAKMLGFNRKTLSFRENGRAEISVESGLAMRELARQVGYMVDD' A
#
# COMPACT_ATOMS: atom_id res chain seq x y z
N MET A 1 5.45 -18.88 -12.22
CA MET A 1 5.79 -17.44 -12.18
C MET A 1 4.92 -16.73 -13.19
N ASN A 2 3.86 -16.09 -12.72
CA ASN A 2 3.15 -15.00 -13.39
C ASN A 2 2.01 -14.65 -12.45
N ASP A 3 2.09 -13.51 -11.77
CA ASP A 3 0.92 -12.79 -11.23
C ASP A 3 1.39 -11.40 -10.78
N LEU A 4 1.76 -10.58 -11.77
CA LEU A 4 1.92 -9.13 -11.60
C LEU A 4 0.55 -8.41 -11.50
N ASN A 5 -0.55 -9.14 -11.25
CA ASN A 5 -1.93 -8.65 -11.30
C ASN A 5 -2.56 -8.26 -9.95
N GLU A 6 -1.93 -8.53 -8.81
CA GLU A 6 -2.57 -8.36 -7.49
C GLU A 6 -2.00 -7.19 -6.69
N ALA A 7 -2.13 -5.98 -7.23
CA ALA A 7 -2.18 -4.78 -6.40
C ALA A 7 -3.60 -4.17 -6.37
N SER A 8 -4.57 -4.91 -6.93
CA SER A 8 -6.00 -4.56 -6.99
C SER A 8 -6.79 -5.09 -5.80
N ASP A 9 -6.26 -6.04 -5.01
CA ASP A 9 -6.96 -6.52 -3.81
C ASP A 9 -6.80 -5.50 -2.66
N ILE A 10 -7.95 -4.96 -2.25
CA ILE A 10 -8.11 -4.05 -1.12
C ILE A 10 -7.51 -4.64 0.16
N ASN A 11 -7.56 -5.97 0.33
CA ASN A 11 -7.04 -6.67 1.49
C ASN A 11 -5.52 -6.57 1.57
N ASP A 12 -4.83 -6.82 0.46
CA ASP A 12 -3.37 -6.72 0.38
C ASP A 12 -2.89 -5.29 0.55
N TYR A 13 -3.58 -4.34 -0.10
CA TYR A 13 -3.26 -2.92 0.03
C TYR A 13 -3.34 -2.45 1.50
N ARG A 14 -4.40 -2.89 2.20
CA ARG A 14 -4.58 -2.59 3.63
C ARG A 14 -3.57 -3.34 4.50
N TYR A 15 -3.23 -4.57 4.16
CA TYR A 15 -2.24 -5.37 4.87
C TYR A 15 -0.86 -4.72 4.80
N TYR A 16 -0.35 -4.44 3.60
CA TYR A 16 0.95 -3.78 3.40
C TYR A 16 1.02 -2.42 4.08
N ARG A 17 -0.05 -1.63 4.00
CA ARG A 17 -0.11 -0.35 4.72
C ARG A 17 0.06 -0.52 6.23
N LYS A 18 -0.41 -1.62 6.85
CA LYS A 18 -0.24 -1.89 8.30
C LYS A 18 1.20 -2.21 8.66
N LEU A 19 1.95 -2.80 7.74
CA LEU A 19 3.37 -3.06 7.94
C LEU A 19 4.18 -1.77 7.84
N VAL A 20 3.84 -0.89 6.89
CA VAL A 20 4.59 0.35 6.65
C VAL A 20 4.33 1.41 7.72
N GLY A 21 3.07 1.62 8.13
CA GLY A 21 2.75 2.61 9.15
C GLY A 21 1.29 3.05 9.20
N THR A 22 1.05 4.26 9.71
CA THR A 22 -0.30 4.82 9.77
C THR A 22 -0.76 5.30 8.40
N GLN A 23 -2.08 5.42 8.21
CA GLN A 23 -2.64 5.99 6.98
C GLN A 23 -2.10 7.39 6.65
N LYS A 24 -1.78 8.19 7.67
CA LYS A 24 -1.27 9.55 7.49
C LYS A 24 0.16 9.54 6.98
N GLU A 25 1.01 8.69 7.56
CA GLU A 25 2.42 8.56 7.18
C GLU A 25 2.56 7.98 5.78
N VAL A 26 1.86 6.88 5.51
CA VAL A 26 1.92 6.21 4.21
C VAL A 26 1.36 7.10 3.10
N ALA A 27 0.28 7.85 3.36
CA ALA A 27 -0.23 8.82 2.40
C ALA A 27 0.77 9.95 2.13
N LYS A 28 1.50 10.40 3.15
CA LYS A 28 2.59 11.39 2.99
C LYS A 28 3.75 10.82 2.17
N MET A 29 4.15 9.56 2.39
CA MET A 29 5.20 8.88 1.61
C MET A 29 4.81 8.74 0.13
N LEU A 30 3.55 8.44 -0.13
CA LEU A 30 3.03 8.23 -1.48
C LEU A 30 2.52 9.50 -2.17
N GLY A 31 2.65 10.66 -1.53
CA GLY A 31 2.33 11.96 -2.13
C GLY A 31 0.84 12.25 -2.30
N PHE A 32 -0.05 11.61 -1.54
CA PHE A 32 -1.49 11.87 -1.60
C PHE A 32 -2.13 12.12 -0.22
N ASN A 33 -3.41 12.51 -0.21
CA ASN A 33 -4.12 12.80 1.02
C ASN A 33 -4.50 11.51 1.76
N ARG A 34 -4.47 11.53 3.11
CA ARG A 34 -4.96 10.43 3.98
C ARG A 34 -6.36 9.96 3.58
N LYS A 35 -7.26 10.88 3.18
CA LYS A 35 -8.62 10.54 2.73
C LYS A 35 -8.61 9.62 1.51
N THR A 36 -7.73 9.88 0.54
CA THR A 36 -7.58 9.05 -0.66
C THR A 36 -7.18 7.63 -0.30
N LEU A 37 -6.22 7.47 0.60
CA LEU A 37 -5.79 6.16 1.08
C LEU A 37 -6.94 5.42 1.79
N SER A 38 -7.68 6.11 2.65
CA SER A 38 -8.85 5.53 3.33
C SER A 38 -9.93 5.08 2.35
N PHE A 39 -10.20 5.85 1.29
CA PHE A 39 -11.16 5.49 0.26
C PHE A 39 -10.72 4.28 -0.58
N ARG A 40 -9.42 4.15 -0.84
CA ARG A 40 -8.86 2.97 -1.48
C ARG A 40 -9.01 1.73 -0.61
N GLU A 41 -8.65 1.84 0.67
CA GLU A 41 -8.74 0.73 1.62
C GLU A 41 -10.17 0.28 1.90
N ASN A 42 -11.20 1.08 1.62
CA ASN A 42 -12.60 0.71 1.83
C ASN A 42 -13.39 0.51 0.53
N GLY A 43 -12.69 0.47 -0.62
CA GLY A 43 -13.29 0.22 -1.93
C GLY A 43 -14.13 1.36 -2.49
N ARG A 44 -14.10 2.56 -1.88
CA ARG A 44 -14.78 3.76 -2.41
C ARG A 44 -13.97 4.49 -3.48
N ALA A 45 -12.70 4.14 -3.65
CA ALA A 45 -11.85 4.62 -4.72
C ALA A 45 -10.96 3.48 -5.25
N GLU A 46 -10.68 3.52 -6.54
CA GLU A 46 -9.79 2.56 -7.18
C GLU A 46 -8.34 2.72 -6.70
N ILE A 47 -7.67 1.58 -6.53
CA ILE A 47 -6.23 1.52 -6.27
C ILE A 47 -5.54 1.55 -7.63
N SER A 48 -4.80 2.63 -7.91
CA SER A 48 -4.00 2.68 -9.15
C SER A 48 -2.86 1.68 -9.08
N VAL A 49 -2.45 1.17 -10.25
CA VAL A 49 -1.32 0.23 -10.37
C VAL A 49 -0.07 0.80 -9.71
N GLU A 50 0.26 2.07 -9.94
CA GLU A 50 1.42 2.73 -9.35
C GLU A 50 1.33 2.79 -7.83
N SER A 51 0.14 3.08 -7.30
CA SER A 51 -0.08 3.14 -5.85
C SER A 51 0.10 1.77 -5.22
N GLY A 52 -0.36 0.72 -5.89
CA GLY A 52 -0.19 -0.67 -5.46
C GLY A 52 1.27 -1.12 -5.47
N LEU A 53 2.01 -0.81 -6.55
CA LEU A 53 3.44 -1.09 -6.66
C LEU A 53 4.25 -0.36 -5.59
N ALA A 54 3.98 0.93 -5.38
CA ALA A 54 4.68 1.73 -4.38
C ALA A 54 4.41 1.22 -2.95
N MET A 55 3.18 0.83 -2.64
CA MET A 55 2.85 0.23 -1.33
C MET A 55 3.60 -1.09 -1.10
N ARG A 56 3.66 -1.95 -2.12
CA ARG A 56 4.38 -3.22 -2.05
C ARG A 56 5.87 -3.00 -1.83
N GLU A 57 6.48 -2.04 -2.53
CA GLU A 57 7.89 -1.71 -2.36
C GLU A 57 8.19 -1.13 -0.98
N LEU A 58 7.33 -0.23 -0.45
CA LEU A 58 7.47 0.27 0.92
C LEU A 58 7.38 -0.86 1.95
N ALA A 59 6.43 -1.77 1.81
CA ALA A 59 6.29 -2.91 2.72
C ALA A 59 7.48 -3.86 2.64
N ARG A 60 8.03 -4.07 1.42
CA ARG A 60 9.26 -4.83 1.21
C ARG A 60 10.42 -4.21 1.99
N GLN A 61 10.64 -2.90 1.85
CA GLN A 61 11.72 -2.19 2.56
C GLN A 61 11.62 -2.31 4.07
N VAL A 62 10.41 -2.26 4.64
CA VAL A 62 10.22 -2.49 6.08
C VAL A 62 10.48 -3.96 6.46
N GLY A 63 10.06 -4.92 5.63
CA GLY A 63 10.32 -6.35 5.85
C GLY A 63 11.81 -6.70 5.87
N TYR A 64 12.63 -6.09 5.01
CA TYR A 64 14.09 -6.27 5.02
C TYR A 64 14.78 -5.73 6.29
N MET A 65 14.09 -4.94 7.12
CA MET A 65 14.63 -4.48 8.41
C MET A 65 14.32 -5.43 9.58
N VAL A 66 13.57 -6.52 9.35
CA VAL A 66 13.17 -7.47 10.41
C VAL A 66 14.00 -8.76 10.38
N ASP A 67 14.85 -8.95 9.35
CA ASP A 67 15.68 -10.14 9.14
C ASP A 67 17.18 -9.89 9.43
N ASP A 68 17.52 -9.09 10.46
CA ASP A 68 18.90 -8.91 10.99
C ASP A 68 18.99 -9.31 12.47
#